data_AF-A0A7L4TTS4-F1
#
_entry.id   AF-A0A7L4TTS4-F1
#
_cell.length_a   1.000
_cell.length_b   1.000
_cell.length_c   1.000
_cell.angle_alpha   90.00
_cell.angle_beta   90.00
_cell.angle_gamma   90.00
#
_symmetry.space_group_name_H-M   'P 1'
#
loop_
_entity.id
_entity.type
_entity.pdbx_description
1 polymer ?
#
loop_
_entity_poly.entity_id
_entity_poly.type
_entity_poly.pdbx_seq_one_letter_code
_entity_poly.pdbx_strand_id
1 'polypeptide(L)'
;MKTIEVTNRTNHLLKLDFKSPVILSVLMLLILVISMTASVMIGAVSISPLTVWKVVFSQLSFIEAHMIADWSLAEQQIIWEIRFPRVILAAVMGAGLALVGVVIQALVRNSLADPFILGISSGASVGATLVIIFGAF
;
A
#
# COMPACT_ATOMS: atom_id res chain seq x y z
N MET A 1 -25.60 32.88 -26.13
CA MET A 1 -24.24 33.40 -25.88
C MET A 1 -23.65 33.00 -24.50
N LYS A 2 -24.23 32.03 -23.77
CA LYS A 2 -23.68 31.46 -22.51
C LYS A 2 -23.10 30.05 -22.64
N THR A 3 -23.25 29.42 -23.81
CA THR A 3 -22.86 28.02 -24.05
C THR A 3 -21.39 27.83 -24.44
N ILE A 4 -20.68 28.89 -24.84
CA ILE A 4 -19.29 28.80 -25.32
C ILE A 4 -18.28 28.94 -24.16
N GLU A 5 -18.65 29.61 -23.06
CA GLU A 5 -17.77 29.75 -21.88
C GLU A 5 -17.66 28.48 -21.03
N VAL A 6 -18.70 27.63 -21.00
CA VAL A 6 -18.69 26.41 -20.18
C VAL A 6 -17.73 25.37 -20.77
N THR A 7 -17.72 25.23 -22.10
CA THR A 7 -16.83 24.31 -22.83
C THR A 7 -15.33 24.65 -22.67
N ASN A 8 -14.99 25.92 -22.45
CA ASN A 8 -13.60 26.33 -22.27
C ASN A 8 -13.07 26.06 -20.85
N ARG A 9 -13.95 26.10 -19.82
CA ARG A 9 -13.56 25.72 -18.44
C ARG A 9 -13.35 24.21 -18.29
N THR A 10 -14.10 23.39 -19.01
CA THR A 10 -13.92 21.92 -18.97
C THR A 10 -12.59 21.46 -19.57
N ASN A 11 -12.05 22.20 -20.55
CA ASN A 11 -10.77 21.87 -21.18
C ASN A 11 -9.53 22.20 -20.32
N HIS A 12 -9.66 23.09 -19.33
CA HIS A 12 -8.56 23.39 -18.39
C HIS A 12 -8.48 22.38 -17.23
N LEU A 13 -9.59 21.69 -16.93
CA LEU A 13 -9.62 20.61 -15.94
C LEU A 13 -9.19 19.25 -16.53
N LEU A 14 -9.19 19.12 -17.86
CA LEU A 14 -8.78 17.92 -18.60
C LEU A 14 -7.36 17.99 -19.19
N LYS A 15 -6.60 19.06 -18.93
CA LYS A 15 -5.14 19.08 -19.11
C LYS A 15 -4.46 18.72 -17.78
N LEU A 16 -4.68 17.48 -17.35
CA LEU A 16 -3.73 16.83 -16.42
C LEU A 16 -2.42 16.68 -17.19
N ASP A 17 -1.59 17.70 -17.16
CA ASP A 17 -0.26 17.68 -17.76
C ASP A 17 0.56 16.64 -16.98
N PHE A 18 0.66 15.42 -17.54
CA PHE A 18 1.39 14.26 -17.00
C PHE A 18 2.88 14.53 -16.70
N LYS A 19 3.35 15.75 -16.98
CA LYS A 19 4.73 16.22 -16.78
C LYS A 19 5.03 16.69 -15.36
N SER A 20 4.03 17.00 -14.53
CA SER A 20 4.33 17.42 -13.16
C SER A 20 4.59 16.20 -12.25
N PRO A 21 5.77 16.11 -11.60
CA PRO A 21 6.09 14.97 -10.73
C PRO A 21 5.09 14.82 -9.57
N VAL A 22 4.47 15.94 -9.15
CA VAL A 22 3.45 15.98 -8.10
C VAL A 22 2.19 15.21 -8.50
N ILE A 23 1.66 15.39 -9.72
CA ILE A 23 0.46 14.66 -10.18
C ILE A 23 0.74 13.16 -10.21
N LEU A 24 1.92 12.75 -10.67
CA LEU A 24 2.31 11.34 -10.71
C LEU A 24 2.43 10.74 -9.30
N SER A 25 3.02 11.46 -8.34
CA SER A 25 3.10 11.00 -6.94
C SER A 25 1.73 10.86 -6.30
N VAL A 26 0.82 11.80 -6.54
CA VAL A 26 -0.58 11.72 -6.04
C VAL A 26 -1.29 10.52 -6.67
N LEU A 27 -1.12 10.29 -7.98
CA LEU A 27 -1.71 9.15 -8.67
C LEU A 27 -1.19 7.81 -8.12
N MET A 28 0.12 7.68 -7.92
CA MET A 28 0.74 6.48 -7.34
C MET A 28 0.26 6.22 -5.91
N LEU A 29 0.08 7.27 -5.10
CA LEU A 29 -0.49 7.15 -3.76
C LEU A 29 -1.95 6.67 -3.80
N LEU A 30 -2.75 7.20 -4.72
CA LEU A 30 -4.13 6.73 -4.92
C LEU A 30 -4.18 5.26 -5.32
N ILE A 31 -3.32 4.85 -6.26
CA ILE A 31 -3.19 3.44 -6.68
C ILE A 31 -2.79 2.56 -5.49
N LEU A 32 -1.86 3.03 -4.65
CA LEU A 32 -1.45 2.30 -3.45
C LEU A 32 -2.63 2.08 -2.49
N VAL A 33 -3.42 3.12 -2.19
CA VAL A 33 -4.58 3.02 -1.31
C VAL A 33 -5.67 2.09 -1.87
N ILE A 34 -5.92 2.18 -3.18
CA ILE A 34 -6.88 1.28 -3.86
C ILE A 34 -6.38 -0.18 -3.78
N SER A 35 -5.09 -0.41 -4.04
CA SER A 35 -4.47 -1.73 -3.97
C SER A 35 -4.53 -2.30 -2.54
N MET A 36 -4.25 -1.49 -1.52
CA MET A 36 -4.36 -1.91 -0.12
C MET A 36 -5.80 -2.30 0.23
N THR A 37 -6.79 -1.52 -0.19
CA THR A 37 -8.21 -1.84 0.03
C THR A 37 -8.57 -3.16 -0.65
N ALA A 38 -8.18 -3.34 -1.91
CA ALA A 38 -8.42 -4.59 -2.65
C ALA A 38 -7.73 -5.79 -1.99
N SER A 39 -6.50 -5.62 -1.48
CA SER A 39 -5.78 -6.68 -0.79
C SER A 39 -6.44 -7.10 0.53
N VAL A 40 -7.13 -6.20 1.23
CA VAL A 40 -7.90 -6.57 2.44
C VAL A 40 -9.23 -7.25 2.06
N MET A 41 -9.82 -6.92 0.91
CA MET A 41 -11.08 -7.54 0.46
C MET A 41 -10.90 -9.00 0.00
N ILE A 42 -9.78 -9.31 -0.66
CA ILE A 42 -9.52 -10.62 -1.24
C ILE A 42 -9.05 -11.60 -0.15
N GLY A 43 -9.74 -12.74 -0.02
CA GLY A 43 -9.35 -13.82 0.88
C GLY A 43 -10.41 -14.92 0.96
N ALA A 44 -10.29 -15.79 1.97
CA ALA A 44 -11.22 -16.91 2.18
C ALA A 44 -12.69 -16.49 2.40
N VAL A 45 -12.90 -15.25 2.86
CA VAL A 45 -14.21 -14.63 3.02
C VAL A 45 -14.22 -13.33 2.23
N SER A 46 -15.24 -13.16 1.38
CA SER A 46 -15.47 -11.95 0.59
C SER A 46 -16.08 -10.86 1.47
N ILE A 47 -15.36 -9.76 1.65
CA ILE A 47 -15.78 -8.66 2.53
C ILE A 47 -16.05 -7.41 1.67
N SER A 48 -17.15 -6.70 1.96
CA SER A 48 -17.49 -5.45 1.27
C SER A 48 -16.46 -4.35 1.58
N PRO A 49 -16.08 -3.50 0.59
CA PRO A 49 -15.13 -2.42 0.80
C PRO A 49 -15.53 -1.45 1.91
N LEU A 50 -16.84 -1.15 2.04
CA LEU A 50 -17.33 -0.27 3.11
C LEU A 50 -17.05 -0.88 4.48
N THR A 51 -17.23 -2.19 4.65
CA THR A 51 -16.99 -2.87 5.92
C THR A 51 -15.51 -2.79 6.31
N VAL A 52 -14.58 -2.90 5.35
CA VAL A 52 -13.14 -2.76 5.61
C VAL A 52 -12.82 -1.39 6.23
N TRP A 53 -13.28 -0.31 5.60
CA TRP A 53 -13.03 1.04 6.11
C TRP A 53 -13.74 1.29 7.45
N LYS A 54 -15.00 0.83 7.60
CA LYS A 54 -15.73 0.93 8.88
C LYS A 54 -14.95 0.25 10.03
N VAL A 55 -14.46 -0.97 9.81
CA VAL A 55 -13.69 -1.73 10.81
C VAL A 55 -12.37 -1.04 11.13
N VAL A 56 -11.61 -0.61 10.11
CA VAL A 56 -10.32 0.08 10.31
C VAL A 56 -10.52 1.38 11.10
N PHE A 57 -11.53 2.18 10.77
CA PHE A 57 -11.82 3.42 11.51
C PHE A 57 -12.33 3.17 12.93
N SER A 58 -13.11 2.11 13.16
CA SER A 58 -13.62 1.77 14.49
C SER A 58 -12.52 1.37 15.49
N GLN A 59 -11.37 0.91 14.99
CA GLN A 59 -10.23 0.50 15.81
C GLN A 59 -9.23 1.63 16.07
N LEU A 60 -9.33 2.75 15.33
CA LEU A 60 -8.55 3.94 15.63
C LEU A 60 -9.21 4.68 16.80
N SER A 61 -8.56 4.62 17.97
CA SER A 61 -9.02 5.22 19.23
C SER A 61 -9.30 6.74 19.19
N PHE A 62 -8.86 7.43 18.13
CA PHE A 62 -9.15 8.85 17.89
C PHE A 62 -10.50 9.11 17.21
N ILE A 63 -11.13 8.07 16.67
CA ILE A 63 -12.41 8.12 15.96
C ILE A 63 -13.34 7.17 16.70
N GLU A 64 -13.79 7.56 17.90
CA GLU A 64 -14.96 6.95 18.57
C GLU A 64 -16.24 7.31 17.78
N ALA A 65 -16.26 6.99 16.49
CA ALA A 65 -17.44 7.15 15.68
C ALA A 65 -18.39 6.01 16.05
N HIS A 66 -19.57 6.41 16.53
CA HIS A 66 -20.77 5.61 16.80
C HIS A 66 -21.27 4.86 15.54
N MET A 67 -20.41 4.04 14.95
CA MET A 67 -20.71 3.27 13.76
C MET A 67 -21.52 2.06 14.19
N ILE A 68 -22.73 1.96 13.67
CA ILE A 68 -23.58 0.78 13.84
C ILE A 68 -22.80 -0.40 13.25
N ALA A 69 -22.45 -1.35 14.11
CA ALA A 69 -21.69 -2.53 13.75
C ALA A 69 -22.60 -3.50 12.97
N ASP A 70 -22.62 -3.33 11.64
CA ASP A 70 -23.33 -4.23 10.72
C ASP A 70 -22.48 -5.48 10.34
N TRP A 71 -21.31 -5.66 10.97
CA TRP A 71 -20.36 -6.73 10.66
C TRP A 71 -20.24 -7.75 11.80
N SER A 72 -19.85 -8.97 11.45
CA SER A 72 -19.61 -10.03 12.43
C SER A 72 -18.27 -9.87 13.16
N LEU A 73 -18.18 -10.44 14.37
CA LEU A 73 -16.93 -10.47 15.14
C LEU A 73 -15.80 -11.21 14.38
N ALA A 74 -16.16 -12.25 13.61
CA ALA A 74 -15.21 -12.98 12.77
C ALA A 74 -14.63 -12.10 11.66
N GLU A 75 -15.45 -11.30 10.98
CA GLU A 75 -14.97 -10.36 9.95
C GLU A 75 -14.04 -9.31 10.56
N GLN A 76 -14.38 -8.76 11.73
CA GLN A 76 -13.52 -7.80 12.42
C GLN A 76 -12.15 -8.38 12.73
N GLN A 77 -12.09 -9.60 13.28
CA GLN A 77 -10.83 -10.26 13.61
C GLN A 77 -10.01 -10.58 12.35
N ILE A 78 -10.66 -11.06 11.28
CA ILE A 78 -9.98 -11.34 10.00
C ILE A 78 -9.38 -10.06 9.41
N ILE A 79 -10.13 -8.96 9.41
CA ILE A 79 -9.67 -7.68 8.86
C ILE A 79 -8.52 -7.13 9.71
N TRP A 80 -8.71 -7.01 11.02
CA TRP A 80 -7.80 -6.27 11.90
C TRP A 80 -6.56 -7.06 12.34
N GLU A 81 -6.70 -8.34 12.67
CA GLU A 81 -5.59 -9.15 13.21
C GLU A 81 -4.80 -9.88 12.10
N ILE A 82 -5.44 -10.19 10.97
CA ILE A 82 -4.83 -11.04 9.94
C ILE A 82 -4.48 -10.22 8.69
N ARG A 83 -5.47 -9.55 8.09
CA ARG A 83 -5.27 -8.91 6.77
C ARG A 83 -4.59 -7.56 6.87
N PHE A 84 -5.03 -6.70 7.78
CA PHE A 84 -4.51 -5.34 7.91
C PHE A 84 -3.00 -5.30 8.22
N PRO A 85 -2.45 -6.08 9.18
CA PRO A 85 -1.03 -6.06 9.47
C PRO A 85 -0.19 -6.56 8.29
N ARG A 86 -0.69 -7.58 7.57
CA ARG A 86 -0.05 -8.12 6.36
C ARG A 86 0.01 -7.09 5.23
N VAL A 87 -1.07 -6.34 5.01
CA VAL A 87 -1.11 -5.31 3.95
C VAL A 87 -0.19 -4.13 4.27
N ILE A 88 -0.16 -3.70 5.52
CA ILE A 88 0.79 -2.67 5.97
C ILE A 88 2.23 -3.15 5.81
N LEU A 89 2.53 -4.39 6.21
CA LEU A 89 3.85 -4.98 6.04
C LEU A 89 4.25 -5.03 4.56
N ALA A 90 3.35 -5.44 3.66
CA ALA A 90 3.62 -5.47 2.22
C ALA A 90 3.92 -4.07 1.66
N ALA A 91 3.18 -3.04 2.09
CA ALA A 91 3.43 -1.65 1.69
C ALA A 91 4.79 -1.15 2.17
N VAL A 92 5.14 -1.40 3.43
CA VAL A 92 6.44 -1.01 4.02
C VAL A 92 7.60 -1.76 3.33
N MET A 93 7.46 -3.06 3.09
CA MET A 93 8.47 -3.85 2.38
C MET A 93 8.66 -3.36 0.95
N GLY A 94 7.57 -3.08 0.21
CA GLY A 94 7.64 -2.53 -1.14
C GLY A 94 8.35 -1.17 -1.18
N ALA A 95 8.02 -0.27 -0.25
CA ALA A 95 8.69 1.04 -0.13
C ALA A 95 10.18 0.89 0.22
N GLY A 96 10.52 -0.02 1.13
CA GLY A 96 11.90 -0.32 1.49
C GLY A 96 12.72 -0.84 0.31
N LEU A 97 12.17 -1.80 -0.46
CA LEU A 97 12.83 -2.32 -1.65
C LEU A 97 13.02 -1.24 -2.73
N ALA A 98 12.01 -0.40 -2.95
CA ALA A 98 12.10 0.72 -3.89
C ALA A 98 13.20 1.72 -3.47
N LEU A 99 13.25 2.09 -2.18
CA LEU A 99 14.27 2.99 -1.64
C LEU A 99 15.68 2.41 -1.81
N VAL A 100 15.88 1.15 -1.40
CA VAL A 100 17.16 0.45 -1.52
C VAL A 100 17.59 0.37 -3.00
N GLY A 101 16.67 0.08 -3.92
CA GLY A 101 16.94 0.08 -5.35
C GLY A 101 17.45 1.43 -5.86
N VAL A 102 16.77 2.53 -5.52
CA VAL A 102 17.20 3.88 -5.92
C VAL A 102 18.56 4.24 -5.32
N VAL A 103 18.81 3.90 -4.05
CA VAL A 103 20.10 4.17 -3.39
C VAL A 103 21.24 3.42 -4.07
N ILE A 104 21.07 2.14 -4.40
CA ILE A 104 22.11 1.34 -5.08
C ILE A 104 22.34 1.84 -6.50
N GLN A 105 21.28 2.14 -7.25
CA GLN A 105 21.39 2.72 -8.59
C GLN A 105 22.17 4.05 -8.58
N ALA A 106 21.92 4.91 -7.59
CA ALA A 106 22.63 6.18 -7.42
C ALA A 106 24.10 6.00 -7.01
N LEU A 107 24.38 5.05 -6.10
CA LEU A 107 25.73 4.77 -5.60
C LEU A 107 26.65 4.22 -6.69
N VAL A 108 26.15 3.24 -7.45
CA VAL A 108 26.89 2.60 -8.55
C VAL A 108 26.84 3.45 -9.84
N ARG A 109 25.98 4.48 -9.86
CA ARG A 109 25.69 5.30 -11.05
C ARG A 109 25.31 4.45 -12.27
N ASN A 110 24.57 3.37 -12.01
CA ASN A 110 24.14 2.41 -13.01
C ASN A 110 22.66 2.08 -12.78
N SER A 111 21.81 2.46 -13.73
CA SER A 111 20.35 2.23 -13.67
C SER A 111 19.97 0.75 -13.77
N LEU A 112 20.91 -0.13 -14.14
CA LEU A 112 20.73 -1.58 -14.17
C LEU A 112 21.21 -2.28 -12.89
N ALA A 113 21.74 -1.54 -11.90
CA ALA A 113 22.21 -2.13 -10.67
C ALA A 113 21.03 -2.65 -9.82
N ASP A 114 21.14 -3.89 -9.37
CA ASP A 114 20.17 -4.57 -8.51
C ASP A 114 20.74 -4.71 -7.08
N PRO A 115 20.01 -4.27 -6.04
CA PRO A 115 20.45 -4.41 -4.65
C PRO A 115 20.74 -5.86 -4.20
N PHE A 116 20.23 -6.88 -4.88
CA PHE A 116 20.49 -8.27 -4.51
C PHE A 116 21.94 -8.73 -4.71
N ILE A 117 22.75 -7.98 -5.48
CA ILE A 117 24.16 -8.31 -5.77
C ILE A 117 25.07 -8.17 -4.53
N LEU A 118 24.64 -7.45 -3.49
CA LEU A 118 25.44 -7.19 -2.28
C LEU A 118 25.43 -8.33 -1.25
N GLY A 119 24.82 -9.48 -1.56
CA GLY A 119 24.79 -10.64 -0.66
C GLY A 119 23.84 -10.52 0.54
N ILE A 120 23.01 -9.47 0.58
CA ILE A 120 22.05 -9.22 1.67
C ILE A 120 20.99 -10.34 1.73
N SER A 121 20.50 -10.81 0.57
CA SER A 121 19.49 -11.87 0.49
C SER A 121 20.02 -13.25 0.91
N SER A 122 21.25 -13.60 0.48
CA SER A 122 21.88 -14.85 0.89
C SER A 122 22.22 -14.86 2.38
N GLY A 123 22.69 -13.73 2.94
CA GLY A 123 22.92 -13.57 4.37
C GLY A 123 21.64 -13.74 5.20
N ALA A 124 20.54 -13.09 4.79
CA ALA A 124 19.24 -13.23 5.45
C ALA A 124 18.72 -14.69 5.41
N SER A 125 18.88 -15.37 4.27
CA SER A 125 18.46 -16.77 4.11
C SER A 125 19.25 -17.72 5.01
N VAL A 126 20.58 -17.54 5.10
CA VAL A 126 21.43 -18.32 6.02
C VAL A 126 21.01 -18.05 7.46
N GLY A 127 20.82 -16.78 7.86
CA GLY A 127 20.38 -16.43 9.20
C GLY A 127 19.03 -17.06 9.57
N ALA A 128 18.03 -16.95 8.70
CA ALA A 128 16.72 -17.58 8.89
C ALA A 128 16.83 -19.10 9.04
N THR A 129 17.63 -19.75 8.18
CA THR A 129 17.86 -21.20 8.23
C THR A 129 18.54 -21.62 9.53
N LEU A 130 19.52 -20.85 10.01
CA LEU A 130 20.19 -21.12 11.29
C LEU A 130 19.18 -21.05 12.45
N VAL A 131 18.36 -20.01 12.53
CA VAL A 131 17.32 -19.88 13.56
C VAL A 131 16.34 -21.08 13.54
N ILE A 132 15.93 -21.50 12.34
CA ILE A 132 15.05 -22.67 12.16
C ILE A 132 15.72 -23.96 12.64
N ILE A 133 16.98 -24.22 12.25
CA ILE A 133 17.71 -25.44 12.62
C ILE A 133 17.99 -25.50 14.12
N PHE A 134 18.38 -24.39 14.73
CA PHE A 134 18.71 -24.34 16.15
C PHE A 134 17.49 -24.17 17.07
N GLY A 135 16.29 -23.93 16.53
CA GLY A 135 15.05 -23.83 17.30
C GLY A 135 14.98 -22.58 18.18
N ALA A 136 15.59 -21.49 17.76
CA ALA A 136 15.65 -20.24 18.53
C ALA A 136 14.44 -19.33 18.26
N PHE A 137 13.23 -19.86 18.46
CA PHE A 137 11.95 -19.14 18.27
C PHE A 137 10.93 -19.47 19.36
#